data_AF-A0A0H3PBW2-F1
#
_entry.id   AF-A0A0H3PBW2-F1
#
_cell.length_a   1.000
_cell.length_b   1.000
_cell.length_c   1.000
_cell.angle_alpha   90.00
_cell.angle_beta   90.00
_cell.angle_gamma   90.00
#
_symmetry.space_group_name_H-M   'P 1'
#
loop_
_entity.id
_entity.type
_entity.pdbx_description
1 polymer ?
#
loop_
_entity_poly.entity_id
_entity_poly.type
_entity_poly.pdbx_seq_one_letter_code
_entity_poly.pdbx_strand_id
1 'polypeptide(L)'
;MFFNFKNKSSTKKEESKKVLEALYLQENELEEKLKKINIKPKLIIGFASYQLNLAIIGNKIQNSINEQCDIILSSATDLLCNLDSNSNIENSPYKQNIQGISLMLFSEDMIENLCTNKIKLFSNIKDYTERKKLIEKEVLSINVPFEAHCINTLHYLIYDGLSQSESSLLELLYKHNPYPCALVGGGSSGNMDFSGTFIFYNGEILKNQALSLHIQFKPKISF
;
A
#
# COMPACT_ATOMS: atom_id res chain seq x y z
N MET A 1 34.69 38.78 -41.82
CA MET A 1 35.09 37.35 -41.98
C MET A 1 34.16 36.54 -41.09
N PHE A 2 33.34 35.70 -41.70
CA PHE A 2 32.40 34.79 -41.04
C PHE A 2 33.16 33.70 -40.28
N PHE A 3 32.74 33.36 -39.05
CA PHE A 3 32.77 31.97 -38.59
C PHE A 3 31.59 31.69 -37.65
N ASN A 4 30.72 30.83 -38.16
CA ASN A 4 29.61 30.16 -37.48
C ASN A 4 30.18 29.04 -36.61
N PHE A 5 29.79 28.95 -35.35
CA PHE A 5 29.72 27.66 -34.64
C PHE A 5 28.41 27.59 -33.86
N LYS A 6 27.39 27.06 -34.53
CA LYS A 6 26.20 26.50 -33.88
C LYS A 6 26.60 25.16 -33.26
N ASN A 7 26.85 25.12 -31.95
CA ASN A 7 26.70 23.89 -31.20
C ASN A 7 25.27 23.82 -30.67
N LYS A 8 24.38 23.21 -31.48
CA LYS A 8 23.13 22.63 -30.98
C LYS A 8 23.52 21.41 -30.14
N SER A 9 23.72 21.58 -28.84
CA SER A 9 23.64 20.46 -27.91
C SER A 9 22.18 20.02 -27.85
N SER A 10 21.83 19.00 -28.63
CA SER A 10 20.57 18.26 -28.44
C SER A 10 20.67 17.47 -27.14
N THR A 11 20.39 18.13 -26.01
CA THR A 11 20.00 17.41 -24.80
C THR A 11 18.66 16.75 -25.11
N LYS A 12 18.70 15.46 -25.48
CA LYS A 12 17.52 14.60 -25.35
C LYS A 12 17.10 14.72 -23.88
N LYS A 13 15.98 15.40 -23.62
CA LYS A 13 15.27 15.23 -22.34
C LYS A 13 14.94 13.74 -22.29
N GLU A 14 15.65 12.98 -21.45
CA GLU A 14 15.10 11.70 -21.00
C GLU A 14 13.73 12.02 -20.41
N GLU A 15 12.67 11.55 -21.06
CA GLU A 15 11.35 11.55 -20.43
C GLU A 15 11.52 10.77 -19.13
N SER A 16 11.37 11.45 -18.00
CA SER A 16 11.45 10.83 -16.69
C SER A 16 10.37 9.75 -16.64
N LYS A 17 10.80 8.47 -16.63
CA LYS A 17 9.89 7.33 -16.53
C LYS A 17 9.04 7.51 -15.26
N LYS A 18 7.71 7.39 -15.39
CA LYS A 18 6.80 7.54 -14.25
C LYS A 18 7.01 6.38 -13.28
N VAL A 19 7.48 6.67 -12.06
CA VAL A 19 7.84 5.65 -11.06
C VAL A 19 6.80 5.47 -9.97
N LEU A 20 5.86 6.40 -9.85
CA LEU A 20 4.74 6.39 -8.91
C LEU A 20 3.48 6.91 -9.62
N GLU A 21 2.35 6.26 -9.40
CA GLU A 21 1.05 6.69 -9.91
C GLU A 21 -0.02 6.53 -8.85
N ALA A 22 -0.78 7.59 -8.60
CA ALA A 22 -1.95 7.56 -7.72
C ALA A 22 -3.21 7.65 -8.58
N LEU A 23 -4.18 6.78 -8.33
CA LEU A 23 -5.45 6.73 -9.04
C LEU A 23 -6.60 6.80 -8.04
N TYR A 24 -7.61 7.60 -8.39
CA TYR A 24 -8.94 7.52 -7.79
C TYR A 24 -9.94 7.13 -8.86
N LEU A 25 -10.80 6.17 -8.53
CA LEU A 25 -11.72 5.57 -9.48
C LEU A 25 -12.90 4.89 -8.78
N GLN A 26 -13.99 4.75 -9.52
CA GLN A 26 -15.13 3.93 -9.12
C GLN A 26 -14.94 2.48 -9.59
N GLU A 27 -15.69 1.54 -9.01
CA GLU A 27 -15.57 0.12 -9.35
C GLU A 27 -15.79 -0.18 -10.85
N ASN A 28 -16.70 0.53 -11.51
CA ASN A 28 -17.01 0.37 -12.93
C ASN A 28 -15.91 0.90 -13.87
N GLU A 29 -15.04 1.79 -13.39
CA GLU A 29 -13.93 2.37 -14.17
C GLU A 29 -12.62 1.58 -14.00
N LEU A 30 -12.58 0.64 -13.07
CA LEU A 30 -11.37 -0.03 -12.59
C LEU A 30 -10.53 -0.64 -13.69
N GLU A 31 -11.12 -1.55 -14.46
CA GLU A 31 -10.40 -2.28 -15.51
C GLU A 31 -9.97 -1.35 -16.66
N GLU A 32 -10.82 -0.39 -17.03
CA GLU A 32 -10.51 0.55 -18.12
C GLU A 32 -9.35 1.47 -17.75
N LYS A 33 -9.34 2.02 -16.53
CA LYS A 33 -8.26 2.89 -16.06
C LYS A 33 -6.97 2.11 -15.85
N LEU A 34 -7.03 0.91 -15.28
CA LEU A 34 -5.84 0.06 -15.08
C LEU A 34 -5.20 -0.36 -16.39
N LYS A 35 -5.97 -0.62 -17.46
CA LYS A 35 -5.42 -0.92 -18.80
C LYS A 35 -4.67 0.26 -19.43
N LYS A 36 -4.93 1.49 -18.98
CA LYS A 36 -4.32 2.73 -19.51
C LYS A 36 -3.09 3.19 -18.73
N ILE A 37 -2.73 2.52 -17.65
CA ILE A 37 -1.55 2.91 -16.86
C ILE A 37 -0.28 2.73 -17.70
N ASN A 38 0.66 3.67 -17.56
CA ASN A 38 1.94 3.63 -18.27
C ASN A 38 3.10 3.42 -17.29
N ILE A 39 2.87 2.58 -16.28
CA ILE A 39 3.81 2.19 -15.24
C ILE A 39 3.77 0.67 -15.12
N LYS A 40 4.91 0.06 -14.80
CA LYS A 40 5.02 -1.37 -14.51
C LYS A 40 5.06 -1.57 -13.00
N PRO A 41 3.92 -1.81 -12.34
CA PRO A 41 3.86 -1.84 -10.89
C PRO A 41 4.54 -3.10 -10.34
N LYS A 42 5.35 -2.92 -9.29
CA LYS A 42 5.89 -3.99 -8.43
C LYS A 42 5.11 -4.11 -7.13
N LEU A 43 4.45 -3.03 -6.69
CA LEU A 43 3.58 -2.99 -5.53
C LEU A 43 2.40 -2.05 -5.80
N ILE A 44 1.19 -2.50 -5.44
CA ILE A 44 -0.02 -1.68 -5.40
C ILE A 44 -0.53 -1.68 -3.96
N ILE A 45 -0.63 -0.50 -3.36
CA ILE A 45 -1.31 -0.29 -2.09
C ILE A 45 -2.59 0.47 -2.38
N GLY A 46 -3.73 -0.05 -1.94
CA GLY A 46 -5.02 0.58 -2.18
C GLY A 46 -5.95 0.59 -0.99
N PHE A 47 -6.92 1.49 -1.06
CA PHE A 47 -7.99 1.66 -0.09
C PHE A 47 -9.30 1.69 -0.86
N ALA A 48 -10.28 0.91 -0.42
CA ALA A 48 -11.62 0.91 -1.01
C ALA A 48 -12.65 1.22 0.07
N SER A 49 -13.70 1.95 -0.31
CA SER A 49 -14.85 2.18 0.55
C SER A 49 -15.40 0.85 1.08
N TYR A 50 -15.73 0.78 2.38
CA TYR A 50 -16.10 -0.46 3.07
C TYR A 50 -17.33 -1.18 2.49
N GLN A 51 -18.19 -0.45 1.76
CA GLN A 51 -19.35 -1.01 1.08
C GLN A 51 -18.98 -1.85 -0.16
N LEU A 52 -17.76 -1.66 -0.70
CA LEU A 52 -17.27 -2.42 -1.84
C LEU A 52 -16.74 -3.79 -1.39
N ASN A 53 -16.94 -4.80 -2.23
CA ASN A 53 -16.41 -6.13 -1.97
C ASN A 53 -14.91 -6.20 -2.33
N LEU A 54 -14.06 -6.10 -1.30
CA LEU A 54 -12.61 -6.04 -1.47
C LEU A 54 -12.02 -7.25 -2.21
N ALA A 55 -12.63 -8.43 -2.11
CA ALA A 55 -12.19 -9.61 -2.85
C ALA A 55 -12.46 -9.47 -4.35
N ILE A 56 -13.63 -8.94 -4.73
CA ILE A 56 -13.97 -8.67 -6.13
C ILE A 56 -13.03 -7.59 -6.69
N ILE A 57 -12.82 -6.50 -5.95
CA ILE A 57 -11.92 -5.42 -6.36
C ILE A 57 -10.49 -5.92 -6.53
N GLY A 58 -9.96 -6.66 -5.56
CA GLY A 58 -8.62 -7.24 -5.62
C GLY A 58 -8.43 -8.17 -6.81
N ASN A 59 -9.41 -9.05 -7.07
CA ASN A 59 -9.38 -9.94 -8.24
C ASN A 59 -9.43 -9.16 -9.57
N LYS A 60 -10.25 -8.11 -9.66
CA LYS A 60 -10.29 -7.25 -10.85
C LYS A 60 -8.95 -6.56 -11.10
N ILE A 61 -8.29 -6.05 -10.05
CA ILE A 61 -6.95 -5.45 -10.15
C ILE A 61 -5.95 -6.51 -10.61
N GLN A 62 -5.93 -7.67 -9.97
CA GLN A 62 -5.01 -8.76 -10.30
C GLN A 62 -5.18 -9.23 -11.75
N ASN A 63 -6.41 -9.33 -12.24
CA ASN A 63 -6.69 -9.71 -13.64
C ASN A 63 -6.36 -8.60 -14.65
N SER A 64 -6.29 -7.34 -14.21
CA SER A 64 -5.96 -6.20 -15.07
C SER A 64 -4.45 -5.93 -15.16
N ILE A 65 -3.67 -6.46 -14.21
CA ILE A 65 -2.22 -6.31 -14.15
C ILE A 65 -1.56 -7.62 -14.59
N ASN A 66 -0.84 -7.60 -15.72
CA ASN A 66 -0.23 -8.79 -16.32
C ASN A 66 1.13 -9.19 -15.70
N GLU A 67 1.57 -8.50 -14.66
CA GLU A 67 2.94 -8.54 -14.15
C GLU A 67 3.00 -9.09 -12.72
N GLN A 68 4.17 -9.59 -12.31
CA GLN A 68 4.38 -10.01 -10.92
C GLN A 68 4.38 -8.79 -10.00
N CYS A 69 3.23 -8.54 -9.37
CA CYS A 69 2.97 -7.38 -8.54
C CYS A 69 2.32 -7.81 -7.22
N ASP A 70 2.82 -7.31 -6.09
CA ASP A 70 2.13 -7.43 -4.81
C ASP A 70 0.96 -6.44 -4.79
N ILE A 71 -0.24 -6.92 -4.44
CA ILE A 71 -1.46 -6.12 -4.36
C ILE A 71 -1.98 -6.21 -2.94
N ILE A 72 -2.02 -5.07 -2.26
CA ILE A 72 -2.56 -4.92 -0.92
C ILE A 72 -3.70 -3.94 -0.97
N LEU A 73 -4.87 -4.36 -0.51
CA LEU A 73 -6.00 -3.45 -0.33
C LEU A 73 -6.47 -3.48 1.11
N SER A 74 -6.88 -2.31 1.59
CA SER A 74 -7.62 -2.14 2.84
C SER A 74 -9.05 -1.73 2.55
N SER A 75 -10.01 -2.26 3.30
CA SER A 75 -11.26 -1.55 3.49
C SER A 75 -11.02 -0.26 4.28
N ALA A 76 -11.77 0.78 3.95
CA ALA A 76 -11.77 2.06 4.63
C ALA A 76 -13.20 2.56 4.86
N THR A 77 -13.49 3.14 6.03
CA THR A 77 -14.81 3.74 6.30
C THR A 77 -15.11 4.88 5.31
N ASP A 78 -14.10 5.70 5.01
CA ASP A 78 -14.15 6.74 3.99
C ASP A 78 -12.79 6.86 3.28
N LEU A 79 -12.80 7.45 2.09
CA LEU A 79 -11.59 7.84 1.36
C LEU A 79 -11.41 9.36 1.43
N LEU A 80 -10.16 9.82 1.39
CA LEU A 80 -9.86 11.24 1.29
C LEU A 80 -10.46 11.82 0.00
N CYS A 81 -11.06 13.01 0.11
CA CYS A 81 -11.57 13.75 -1.04
C CYS A 81 -10.46 14.03 -2.06
N ASN A 82 -10.80 13.96 -3.35
CA ASN A 82 -9.90 14.39 -4.41
C ASN A 82 -10.16 15.86 -4.78
N LEU A 83 -9.16 16.52 -5.37
CA LEU A 83 -9.30 17.86 -5.92
C LEU A 83 -9.25 17.80 -7.44
N ASP A 84 -10.16 18.53 -8.11
CA ASP A 84 -10.09 18.72 -9.56
C ASP A 84 -8.91 19.66 -9.93
N SER A 85 -8.69 19.85 -11.23
CA SER A 85 -7.65 20.77 -11.73
C SER A 85 -7.83 22.23 -11.29
N ASN A 86 -9.03 22.59 -10.83
CA ASN A 86 -9.39 23.91 -10.33
C ASN A 86 -9.40 23.98 -8.80
N SER A 87 -8.87 22.96 -8.10
CA SER A 87 -8.84 22.85 -6.65
C SER A 87 -10.23 22.77 -5.97
N ASN A 88 -11.27 22.38 -6.71
CA ASN A 88 -12.56 22.05 -6.13
C ASN A 88 -12.58 20.60 -5.65
N ILE A 89 -13.32 20.34 -4.58
CA ILE A 89 -13.53 18.99 -4.09
C ILE A 89 -14.36 18.21 -5.13
N GLU A 90 -13.75 17.17 -5.71
CA GLU A 90 -14.37 16.23 -6.64
C GLU A 90 -14.65 14.89 -5.92
N ASN A 91 -15.75 14.23 -6.27
CA ASN A 91 -16.11 12.89 -5.77
C ASN A 91 -16.09 12.76 -4.24
N SER A 92 -16.51 13.82 -3.53
CA SER A 92 -16.55 13.80 -2.06
C SER A 92 -17.49 12.70 -1.56
N PRO A 93 -17.00 11.71 -0.79
CA PRO A 93 -17.88 10.71 -0.18
C PRO A 93 -18.93 11.39 0.72
N TYR A 94 -18.57 12.52 1.35
CA TYR A 94 -19.44 13.31 2.23
C TYR A 94 -20.59 14.05 1.53
N LYS A 95 -20.54 14.26 0.21
CA LYS A 95 -21.60 15.00 -0.51
C LYS A 95 -22.55 14.10 -1.28
N GLN A 96 -22.04 12.98 -1.80
CA GLN A 96 -22.74 12.21 -2.84
C GLN A 96 -22.80 10.71 -2.54
N ASN A 97 -22.34 10.26 -1.37
CA ASN A 97 -22.25 8.85 -0.99
C ASN A 97 -21.52 8.01 -2.07
N ILE A 98 -20.51 8.62 -2.70
CA ILE A 98 -19.74 7.98 -3.76
C ILE A 98 -18.79 6.98 -3.10
N GLN A 99 -18.90 5.73 -3.53
CA GLN A 99 -17.94 4.68 -3.21
C GLN A 99 -16.76 4.78 -4.15
N GLY A 100 -15.56 4.73 -3.59
CA GLY A 100 -14.33 4.92 -4.34
C GLY A 100 -13.30 3.85 -4.05
N ILE A 101 -12.30 3.84 -4.91
CA ILE A 101 -11.08 3.05 -4.78
C ILE A 101 -9.94 4.02 -5.03
N SER A 102 -9.03 4.12 -4.06
CA SER A 102 -7.77 4.86 -4.16
C SER A 102 -6.63 3.86 -4.27
N LEU A 103 -5.78 4.00 -5.29
CA LEU A 103 -4.64 3.11 -5.54
C LEU A 103 -3.36 3.93 -5.64
N MET A 104 -2.29 3.46 -5.00
CA MET A 104 -0.92 3.90 -5.18
C MET A 104 -0.11 2.77 -5.81
N LEU A 105 0.38 3.00 -7.03
CA LEU A 105 1.14 2.06 -7.84
C LEU A 105 2.61 2.45 -7.81
N PHE A 106 3.46 1.57 -7.29
CA PHE A 106 4.91 1.76 -7.20
C PHE A 106 5.60 0.93 -8.28
N SER A 107 6.39 1.58 -9.14
CA SER A 107 7.07 0.93 -10.27
C SER A 107 8.16 -0.06 -9.81
N GLU A 108 8.46 -1.07 -10.63
CA GLU A 108 9.70 -1.84 -10.53
C GLU A 108 10.98 -0.99 -10.66
N ASP A 109 10.88 0.18 -11.30
CA ASP A 109 11.98 1.16 -11.35
C ASP A 109 12.14 1.93 -10.04
N MET A 110 11.12 1.90 -9.17
CA MET A 110 11.12 2.56 -7.86
C MET A 110 11.65 1.63 -6.76
N ILE A 111 11.23 0.36 -6.79
CA ILE A 111 11.47 -0.61 -5.72
C ILE A 111 12.64 -1.53 -6.09
N GLU A 112 13.72 -1.45 -5.32
CA GLU A 112 14.86 -2.37 -5.38
C GLU A 112 14.46 -3.74 -4.83
N ASN A 113 14.09 -3.80 -3.54
CA ASN A 113 13.67 -5.02 -2.86
C ASN A 113 12.32 -4.84 -2.17
N LEU A 114 11.53 -5.91 -2.14
CA LEU A 114 10.23 -5.96 -1.46
C LEU A 114 10.17 -7.26 -0.65
N CYS A 115 9.79 -7.15 0.62
CA CYS A 115 9.53 -8.29 1.48
C CYS A 115 8.22 -8.05 2.24
N THR A 116 7.28 -8.99 2.12
CA THR A 116 5.96 -8.92 2.76
C THR A 116 5.82 -10.11 3.71
N ASN A 117 5.60 -9.84 5.00
CA ASN A 117 5.40 -10.86 6.02
C ASN A 117 3.98 -10.77 6.60
N LYS A 118 3.29 -11.90 6.71
CA LYS A 118 2.01 -12.01 7.42
C LYS A 118 2.28 -12.23 8.91
N ILE A 119 1.52 -11.54 9.77
CA ILE A 119 1.60 -11.67 11.24
C ILE A 119 0.21 -12.01 11.75
N LYS A 120 0.05 -13.13 12.44
CA LYS A 120 -1.22 -13.45 13.12
C LYS A 120 -1.41 -12.56 14.35
N LEU A 121 -2.63 -12.05 14.54
CA LEU A 121 -2.98 -11.13 15.64
C LEU A 121 -3.72 -11.83 16.79
N PHE A 122 -4.14 -13.09 16.61
CA PHE A 122 -4.72 -13.93 17.66
C PHE A 122 -5.88 -13.26 18.44
N SER A 123 -6.71 -12.45 17.79
CA SER A 123 -7.84 -11.72 18.39
C SER A 123 -8.87 -12.60 19.12
N ASN A 124 -8.89 -13.90 18.83
CA ASN A 124 -9.70 -14.90 19.53
C ASN A 124 -9.17 -15.25 20.94
N ILE A 125 -7.91 -14.94 21.25
CA ILE A 125 -7.29 -15.20 22.56
C ILE A 125 -7.59 -14.02 23.50
N LYS A 126 -8.43 -14.27 24.50
CA LYS A 126 -8.88 -13.24 25.46
C LYS A 126 -7.80 -12.81 26.44
N ASP A 127 -6.94 -13.74 26.88
CA ASP A 127 -5.84 -13.41 27.77
C ASP A 127 -4.81 -12.54 27.03
N TYR A 128 -4.62 -11.32 27.53
CA TYR A 128 -3.74 -10.35 26.88
C TYR A 128 -2.28 -10.79 26.88
N THR A 129 -1.81 -11.43 27.96
CA THR A 129 -0.41 -11.83 28.12
C THR A 129 -0.07 -12.99 27.20
N GLU A 130 -0.95 -13.98 27.12
CA GLU A 130 -0.85 -15.12 26.21
C GLU A 130 -0.89 -14.66 24.75
N ARG A 131 -1.88 -13.82 24.39
CA ARG A 131 -2.00 -13.24 23.05
C ARG A 131 -0.74 -12.49 22.65
N LYS A 132 -0.21 -11.63 23.52
CA LYS A 132 1.04 -10.89 23.27
C LYS A 132 2.23 -11.82 23.05
N LYS A 133 2.38 -12.89 23.83
CA LYS A 133 3.44 -13.89 23.63
C LYS A 133 3.34 -14.61 22.29
N LEU A 134 2.12 -14.88 21.80
CA LEU A 134 1.91 -15.49 20.49
C LEU A 134 2.26 -14.52 19.36
N ILE A 135 1.85 -13.25 19.46
CA ILE A 135 2.22 -12.20 18.51
C ILE A 135 3.75 -12.00 18.51
N GLU A 136 4.40 -12.05 19.67
CA GLU A 136 5.86 -11.90 19.79
C GLU A 136 6.60 -12.98 18.99
N LYS A 137 6.09 -14.23 18.98
CA LYS A 137 6.65 -15.30 18.15
C LYS A 137 6.52 -15.03 16.66
N GLU A 138 5.38 -14.51 16.21
CA GLU A 138 5.17 -14.14 14.80
C GLU A 138 6.11 -12.99 14.40
N VAL A 139 6.25 -11.97 15.26
CA VAL A 139 7.16 -10.84 15.03
C VAL A 139 8.61 -11.29 14.96
N LEU A 140 9.06 -12.16 15.86
CA LEU A 140 10.42 -12.71 15.85
C LEU A 140 10.71 -13.61 14.64
N SER A 141 9.67 -14.12 13.97
CA SER A 141 9.82 -14.91 12.74
C SER A 141 9.95 -14.08 11.47
N ILE A 142 9.77 -12.76 11.56
CA ILE A 142 9.93 -11.84 10.43
C ILE A 142 11.37 -11.90 9.93
N ASN A 143 11.52 -12.27 8.67
CA ASN A 143 12.80 -12.30 7.99
C ASN A 143 12.80 -11.31 6.83
N VAL A 144 13.75 -10.40 6.80
CA VAL A 144 13.97 -9.45 5.70
C VAL A 144 15.23 -9.89 4.96
N PRO A 145 15.14 -10.40 3.72
CA PRO A 145 16.26 -11.06 3.03
C PRO A 145 17.27 -10.07 2.41
N PHE A 146 17.25 -8.81 2.84
CA PHE A 146 18.12 -7.74 2.39
C PHE A 146 18.44 -6.80 3.56
N GLU A 147 19.54 -6.06 3.44
CA GLU A 147 19.94 -5.07 4.44
C GLU A 147 19.02 -3.84 4.34
N ALA A 148 18.06 -3.75 5.26
CA ALA A 148 17.16 -2.61 5.34
C ALA A 148 17.83 -1.44 6.09
N HIS A 149 17.58 -0.22 5.63
CA HIS A 149 18.13 0.99 6.24
C HIS A 149 17.08 2.11 6.26
N CYS A 150 17.07 2.93 7.31
CA CYS A 150 16.11 4.02 7.48
C CYS A 150 16.13 5.09 6.38
N ILE A 151 17.16 5.12 5.53
CA ILE A 151 17.34 6.12 4.46
C ILE A 151 16.64 5.68 3.18
N ASN A 152 16.56 4.38 2.93
CA ASN A 152 16.09 3.83 1.66
C ASN A 152 15.03 2.73 1.83
N THR A 153 14.65 2.37 3.05
CA THR A 153 13.68 1.31 3.31
C THR A 153 12.54 1.83 4.18
N LEU A 154 11.33 1.74 3.63
CA LEU A 154 10.09 2.01 4.35
C LEU A 154 9.55 0.72 4.96
N HIS A 155 9.18 0.76 6.23
CA HIS A 155 8.42 -0.31 6.86
C HIS A 155 6.93 0.05 6.80
N TYR A 156 6.19 -0.54 5.87
CA TYR A 156 4.75 -0.31 5.74
C TYR A 156 3.97 -1.39 6.50
N LEU A 157 3.06 -0.99 7.38
CA LEU A 157 2.26 -1.88 8.21
C LEU A 157 0.78 -1.65 7.96
N ILE A 158 0.07 -2.72 7.62
CA ILE A 158 -1.39 -2.74 7.59
C ILE A 158 -1.89 -3.88 8.46
N TYR A 159 -2.90 -3.65 9.28
CA TYR A 159 -3.38 -4.65 10.24
C TYR A 159 -4.90 -4.62 10.37
N ASP A 160 -5.48 -5.76 10.72
CA ASP A 160 -6.93 -5.84 10.98
C ASP A 160 -7.27 -4.91 12.16
N GLY A 161 -7.96 -3.80 11.86
CA GLY A 161 -8.29 -2.77 12.85
C GLY A 161 -9.25 -3.23 13.95
N LEU A 162 -9.92 -4.37 13.78
CA LEU A 162 -10.79 -4.98 14.80
C LEU A 162 -10.10 -6.06 15.64
N SER A 163 -8.82 -6.30 15.40
CA SER A 163 -8.04 -7.31 16.13
C SER A 163 -7.81 -6.99 17.61
N GLN A 164 -8.00 -5.72 18.03
CA GLN A 164 -7.65 -5.21 19.37
C GLN A 164 -6.20 -5.53 19.78
N SER A 165 -5.33 -5.73 18.79
CA SER A 165 -3.95 -6.21 19.00
C SER A 165 -2.91 -5.23 18.48
N GLU A 166 -3.36 -4.07 17.97
CA GLU A 166 -2.52 -2.98 17.46
C GLU A 166 -1.43 -2.60 18.46
N SER A 167 -1.79 -2.26 19.70
CA SER A 167 -0.82 -1.77 20.68
C SER A 167 0.26 -2.81 20.98
N SER A 168 -0.12 -4.08 21.14
CA SER A 168 0.82 -5.18 21.35
C SER A 168 1.70 -5.41 20.12
N LEU A 169 1.12 -5.36 18.92
CA LEU A 169 1.85 -5.53 17.66
C LEU A 169 2.90 -4.43 17.49
N LEU A 170 2.50 -3.16 17.64
CA LEU A 170 3.41 -2.02 17.51
C LEU A 170 4.52 -2.08 18.55
N GLU A 171 4.18 -2.33 19.82
CA GLU A 171 5.19 -2.48 20.88
C GLU A 171 6.22 -3.57 20.54
N LEU A 172 5.75 -4.74 20.09
CA LEU A 172 6.62 -5.87 19.75
C LEU A 172 7.46 -5.61 18.51
N LEU A 173 6.89 -4.97 17.49
CA LEU A 173 7.65 -4.53 16.32
C LEU A 173 8.75 -3.58 16.76
N TYR A 174 8.47 -2.50 17.49
CA TYR A 174 9.50 -1.57 17.96
C TYR A 174 10.55 -2.23 18.85
N LYS A 175 10.15 -3.17 19.71
CA LYS A 175 11.07 -3.88 20.61
C LYS A 175 12.02 -4.81 19.88
N HIS A 176 11.56 -5.48 18.82
CA HIS A 176 12.30 -6.54 18.13
C HIS A 176 12.74 -6.18 16.72
N ASN A 177 12.47 -4.95 16.24
CA ASN A 177 12.81 -4.55 14.88
C ASN A 177 14.34 -4.56 14.70
N PRO A 178 14.89 -5.44 13.84
CA PRO A 178 16.32 -5.41 13.56
C PRO A 178 16.74 -4.13 12.81
N TYR A 179 15.80 -3.44 12.16
CA TYR A 179 16.06 -2.27 11.33
C TYR A 179 15.19 -1.09 11.78
N PRO A 180 15.75 0.04 12.25
CA PRO A 180 14.96 1.20 12.70
C PRO A 180 14.41 2.01 11.51
N CYS A 181 13.64 1.37 10.64
CA CYS A 181 12.99 1.98 9.49
C CYS A 181 11.77 2.80 9.94
N ALA A 182 11.40 3.81 9.15
CA ALA A 182 10.16 4.54 9.37
C ALA A 182 8.98 3.57 9.22
N LEU A 183 8.21 3.40 10.30
CA LEU A 183 6.99 2.60 10.32
C LEU A 183 5.80 3.47 9.94
N VAL A 184 5.17 3.17 8.81
CA VAL A 184 4.01 3.91 8.28
C VAL A 184 2.89 2.95 7.95
N GLY A 185 1.64 3.41 8.06
CA GLY A 185 0.47 2.66 7.64
C GLY A 185 -0.65 2.79 8.67
N GLY A 186 -1.50 1.78 8.78
CA GLY A 186 -2.65 1.86 9.66
C GLY A 186 -3.55 0.64 9.63
N GLY A 187 -4.55 0.66 10.51
CA GLY A 187 -5.54 -0.39 10.60
C GLY A 187 -6.56 -0.31 9.46
N SER A 188 -6.97 -1.46 8.95
CA SER A 188 -8.16 -1.54 8.11
C SER A 188 -9.38 -1.11 8.91
N SER A 189 -10.26 -0.35 8.27
CA SER A 189 -11.52 0.10 8.87
C SER A 189 -12.70 -0.42 8.06
N GLY A 190 -13.86 -0.49 8.69
CA GLY A 190 -15.03 -1.15 8.13
C GLY A 190 -16.29 -0.30 8.30
N ASN A 191 -17.43 -0.96 8.25
CA ASN A 191 -18.69 -0.33 8.57
C ASN A 191 -18.68 0.17 10.04
N MET A 192 -19.42 1.25 10.31
CA MET A 192 -19.48 1.88 11.64
C MET A 192 -20.09 0.97 12.72
N ASP A 193 -20.73 -0.13 12.32
CA ASP A 193 -21.23 -1.19 13.21
C ASP A 193 -20.15 -2.23 13.58
N PHE A 194 -18.92 -2.07 13.07
CA PHE A 194 -17.80 -2.99 13.28
C PHE A 194 -18.07 -4.43 12.81
N SER A 195 -18.95 -4.61 11.83
CA SER A 195 -19.31 -5.93 11.26
C SER A 195 -18.14 -6.65 10.56
N GLY A 196 -17.06 -5.92 10.22
CA GLY A 196 -15.81 -6.51 9.76
C GLY A 196 -14.87 -5.47 9.15
N THR A 197 -13.57 -5.77 9.19
CA THR A 197 -12.56 -5.09 8.36
C THR A 197 -11.92 -6.12 7.46
N PHE A 198 -11.43 -5.67 6.30
CA PHE A 198 -10.89 -6.55 5.28
C PHE A 198 -9.56 -6.03 4.81
N ILE A 199 -8.59 -6.95 4.76
CA ILE A 199 -7.33 -6.75 4.07
C ILE A 199 -7.28 -7.77 2.95
N PHE A 200 -7.04 -7.32 1.73
CA PHE A 200 -6.75 -8.19 0.60
C PHE A 200 -5.24 -8.25 0.38
N TYR A 201 -4.70 -9.45 0.17
CA TYR A 201 -3.33 -9.65 -0.27
C TYR A 201 -3.27 -10.75 -1.32
N ASN A 202 -2.89 -10.40 -2.55
CA ASN A 202 -2.60 -11.34 -3.65
C ASN A 202 -3.64 -12.48 -3.81
N GLY A 203 -4.93 -12.13 -3.81
CA GLY A 203 -6.04 -13.08 -4.01
C GLY A 203 -6.68 -13.60 -2.72
N GLU A 204 -6.11 -13.28 -1.55
CA GLU A 204 -6.61 -13.74 -0.25
C GLU A 204 -7.17 -12.58 0.57
N ILE A 205 -8.32 -12.81 1.21
CA ILE A 205 -8.83 -11.93 2.28
C ILE A 205 -8.25 -12.38 3.61
N LEU A 206 -7.44 -11.52 4.21
CA LEU A 206 -6.82 -11.72 5.51
C LEU A 206 -7.77 -11.22 6.61
N LYS A 207 -7.89 -12.03 7.66
CA LYS A 207 -8.64 -11.71 8.89
C LYS A 207 -7.76 -11.98 10.07
N ASN A 208 -7.86 -11.17 11.12
CA ASN A 208 -7.07 -11.34 12.35
C ASN A 208 -5.55 -11.42 12.05
N GLN A 209 -5.12 -10.63 11.08
CA GLN A 209 -3.75 -10.63 10.56
C GLN A 209 -3.29 -9.21 10.27
N ALA A 210 -1.98 -9.04 10.26
CA ALA A 210 -1.29 -7.88 9.74
C ALA A 210 -0.34 -8.27 8.60
N LEU A 211 -0.02 -7.31 7.74
CA LEU A 211 1.04 -7.38 6.76
C LEU A 211 2.10 -6.36 7.14
N SER A 212 3.32 -6.86 7.31
CA SER A 212 4.53 -6.09 7.57
C SER A 212 5.39 -6.11 6.31
N LEU A 213 5.46 -4.97 5.62
CA LEU A 213 6.17 -4.80 4.38
C LEU A 213 7.46 -4.02 4.60
N HIS A 214 8.57 -4.53 4.06
CA HIS A 214 9.81 -3.77 3.93
C HIS A 214 9.99 -3.43 2.45
N ILE A 215 9.90 -2.14 2.13
CA ILE A 215 9.97 -1.61 0.77
C ILE A 215 11.28 -0.85 0.65
N GLN A 216 12.29 -1.47 0.03
CA GLN A 216 13.56 -0.84 -0.24
C GLN A 216 13.54 -0.17 -1.61
N PHE A 217 13.81 1.12 -1.64
CA PHE A 217 13.81 1.93 -2.85
C PHE A 217 15.18 1.92 -3.54
N LYS A 218 15.16 2.12 -4.86
CA LYS A 218 16.38 2.26 -5.66
C LYS A 218 17.16 3.53 -5.28
N PRO A 219 18.48 3.59 -5.55
CA PRO A 219 19.26 4.81 -5.32
C PRO A 219 18.63 6.04 -5.98
N LYS A 220 18.74 7.20 -5.32
CA LYS A 220 18.17 8.51 -5.72
C LYS A 220 16.66 8.66 -5.52
N ILE A 221 15.99 7.67 -4.93
CA ILE A 221 14.60 7.78 -4.49
C ILE A 221 14.58 7.89 -2.97
N SER A 222 14.06 9.00 -2.47
CA SER A 222 13.82 9.26 -1.05
C SER A 222 12.32 9.35 -0.79
N PHE A 223 11.90 9.08 0.45
CA PHE A 223 10.52 9.15 0.92
C PHE A 223 10.43 9.96 2.22
#